data_AF-A0A5C6MBD0-F1
#
_entry.id   AF-A0A5C6MBD0-F1
#
_cell.length_a   1.000
_cell.length_b   1.000
_cell.length_c   1.000
_cell.angle_alpha   90.00
_cell.angle_beta   90.00
_cell.angle_gamma   90.00
#
_symmetry.space_group_name_H-M   'P 1'
#
loop_
_entity.id
_entity.type
_entity.pdbx_description
1 polymer ?
#
loop_
_entity_poly.entity_id
_entity_poly.type
_entity_poly.pdbx_seq_one_letter_code
_entity_poly.pdbx_strand_id
1 'polypeptide(L)'
;MTLLKELKDHSVNPSKNDAVFINQYETIPTSSAVNKTLKETLKMLNIDRPGFHFHSLRHTHVAYLLSHNIDLYLISKRLGHSDISTTSKVYSYLIDEYKIRGDNEIEGVLNKINESEKLESKYV
;
A
#
# COMPACT_ATOMS: atom_id res chain seq x y z
N MET A 1 -0.21 -8.79 18.35
CA MET A 1 0.73 -7.74 18.81
C MET A 1 0.81 -6.67 17.73
N THR A 2 0.70 -5.40 18.07
CA THR A 2 0.84 -4.30 17.11
C THR A 2 2.30 -3.89 16.99
N LEU A 3 2.80 -3.68 15.78
CA LEU A 3 4.16 -3.22 15.48
C LEU A 3 4.58 -2.00 16.33
N LEU A 4 3.64 -1.13 16.68
CA LEU A 4 3.88 0.02 17.54
C LEU A 4 4.36 -0.38 18.94
N LYS A 5 3.87 -1.49 19.49
CA LYS A 5 4.29 -2.01 20.79
C LYS A 5 5.74 -2.49 20.73
N GLU A 6 6.08 -3.28 19.70
CA GLU A 6 7.45 -3.77 19.48
C GLU A 6 8.45 -2.63 19.31
N LEU A 7 8.08 -1.59 18.55
CA LEU A 7 8.93 -0.43 18.36
C LEU A 7 9.12 0.40 19.65
N LYS A 8 8.09 0.47 20.51
CA LYS A 8 8.22 1.10 21.83
C LYS A 8 9.13 0.28 22.74
N ASP A 9 9.01 -1.05 22.72
CA ASP A 9 9.83 -1.95 23.52
C ASP A 9 11.31 -1.95 23.11
N HIS A 10 11.64 -1.51 21.89
CA HIS A 10 13.01 -1.34 21.38
C HIS A 10 13.47 0.12 21.35
N SER A 11 12.66 1.06 21.85
CA SER A 11 13.07 2.45 21.99
C SER A 11 14.13 2.59 23.07
N VAL A 12 15.27 3.19 22.71
CA VAL A 12 16.46 3.34 23.58
C VAL A 12 16.21 4.28 24.76
N ASN A 13 15.08 5.02 24.79
CA ASN A 13 14.78 5.96 25.86
C ASN A 13 13.27 6.02 26.19
N PRO A 14 12.76 5.17 27.10
CA PRO A 14 11.33 5.13 27.45
C PRO A 14 10.87 6.32 28.33
N SER A 15 11.74 7.27 28.68
CA SER A 15 11.52 8.09 29.89
C SER A 15 11.10 9.56 29.69
N LYS A 16 10.95 10.11 28.49
CA LYS A 16 10.55 11.55 28.37
C LYS A 16 9.61 11.95 27.24
N ASN A 17 9.30 11.06 26.30
CA ASN A 17 8.36 11.38 25.22
C ASN A 17 7.74 10.09 24.68
N ASP A 18 6.43 10.09 24.42
CA ASP A 18 5.71 8.95 23.82
C ASP A 18 6.11 8.67 22.34
N ALA A 19 7.09 9.42 21.84
CA ALA A 19 7.59 9.36 20.48
C ALA A 19 8.51 8.15 20.25
N VAL A 20 8.23 7.39 19.19
CA VAL A 20 8.98 6.18 18.81
C VAL A 20 10.21 6.51 17.96
N PHE A 21 10.13 7.55 17.12
CA PHE A 21 11.21 7.96 16.22
C PHE A 21 11.78 9.30 16.67
N ILE A 22 12.95 9.26 17.30
CA ILE A 22 13.70 10.44 17.74
C ILE A 22 15.13 10.37 17.21
N ASN A 23 15.73 11.53 16.97
CA ASN A 23 17.15 11.63 16.66
C ASN A 23 17.99 11.71 17.95
N GLN A 24 19.33 11.78 17.80
CA GLN A 24 20.28 11.92 18.90
C GLN A 24 20.10 13.19 19.76
N TYR A 25 19.32 14.16 19.29
CA TYR A 25 18.98 15.39 20.00
C TYR A 25 17.57 15.32 20.63
N GLU A 26 16.97 14.13 20.73
CA GLU A 26 15.63 13.89 21.29
C GLU A 26 14.49 14.61 20.55
N THR A 27 14.71 14.95 19.27
CA THR A 27 13.71 15.63 18.43
C THR A 27 13.21 14.74 17.31
N ILE A 28 12.01 15.03 16.82
CA ILE A 28 11.41 14.30 15.69
C ILE A 28 12.25 14.56 14.43
N PRO A 29 12.67 13.51 13.69
CA PRO A 29 13.38 13.68 12.43
C PRO A 29 12.62 14.57 11.45
N THR A 30 13.32 15.50 10.82
CA THR A 30 12.72 16.39 9.81
C THR A 30 12.45 15.62 8.52
N SER A 31 11.50 16.10 7.70
CA SER A 31 11.24 15.53 6.37
C SER A 31 12.50 15.47 5.51
N SER A 32 13.39 16.46 5.62
CA SER A 32 14.67 16.49 4.91
C SER A 32 15.61 15.39 5.38
N ALA A 33 15.71 15.14 6.68
CA ALA A 33 16.54 14.07 7.23
C ALA A 33 16.05 12.70 6.74
N VAL A 34 14.74 12.46 6.83
CA VAL A 34 14.13 11.21 6.39
C VAL A 34 14.30 10.99 4.87
N ASN A 35 14.09 12.04 4.06
CA ASN A 35 14.31 11.97 2.61
C ASN A 35 15.78 11.73 2.25
N LYS A 36 16.72 12.29 3.02
CA LYS A 36 18.15 12.04 2.83
C LYS A 36 18.46 10.57 3.05
N THR A 37 18.02 9.99 4.16
CA THR A 37 18.20 8.56 4.46
C THR A 37 17.58 7.67 3.39
N LEU A 38 16.38 8.00 2.91
CA LEU A 38 15.73 7.27 1.82
C LEU A 38 16.57 7.32 0.53
N LYS A 39 17.06 8.51 0.14
CA LYS A 39 17.88 8.67 -1.06
C LYS A 39 19.19 7.89 -0.98
N GLU A 40 19.84 7.88 0.18
CA GLU A 40 21.04 7.08 0.43
C GLU A 40 20.75 5.59 0.31
N THR A 41 19.62 5.12 0.87
CA THR A 41 19.19 3.73 0.80
C THR A 41 18.90 3.30 -0.65
N LEU A 42 18.19 4.12 -1.42
CA LEU A 42 17.93 3.87 -2.84
C LEU A 42 19.24 3.75 -3.63
N LYS A 43 20.21 4.62 -3.36
CA LYS A 43 21.54 4.57 -3.98
C LYS A 43 22.28 3.28 -3.62
N MET A 44 22.27 2.87 -2.35
CA MET A 44 22.89 1.62 -1.88
C MET A 44 22.29 0.39 -2.55
N LEU A 45 20.98 0.42 -2.83
CA LEU A 45 20.26 -0.67 -3.50
C LEU A 45 20.32 -0.59 -5.05
N ASN A 46 21.05 0.37 -5.62
CA ASN A 46 21.10 0.64 -7.06
C ASN A 46 19.72 0.88 -7.69
N ILE A 47 18.80 1.55 -6.97
CA ILE A 47 17.48 1.90 -7.46
C ILE A 47 17.51 3.35 -7.98
N ASP A 48 17.42 3.52 -9.30
CA ASP A 48 17.30 4.84 -9.92
C ASP A 48 15.83 5.24 -10.11
N ARG A 49 15.41 6.22 -9.30
CA ARG A 49 14.06 6.79 -9.27
C ARG A 49 14.13 8.29 -8.97
N PRO A 50 14.30 9.14 -10.00
CA PRO A 50 14.34 10.59 -9.81
C PRO A 50 13.02 11.11 -9.24
N GLY A 51 13.11 12.05 -8.29
CA GLY A 51 11.94 12.63 -7.63
C GLY A 51 11.29 11.74 -6.56
N PHE A 52 11.81 10.53 -6.31
CA PHE A 52 11.28 9.66 -5.26
C PHE A 52 11.63 10.18 -3.86
N HIS A 53 10.61 10.32 -3.02
CA HIS A 53 10.71 10.88 -1.68
C HIS A 53 9.81 10.10 -0.71
N PHE A 54 9.82 10.46 0.56
CA PHE A 54 9.18 9.65 1.59
C PHE A 54 7.67 9.47 1.38
N HIS A 55 6.97 10.48 0.83
CA HIS A 55 5.56 10.35 0.46
C HIS A 55 5.35 9.33 -0.68
N SER A 56 6.32 9.16 -1.58
CA SER A 56 6.27 8.14 -2.63
C SER A 56 6.15 6.71 -2.07
N LEU A 57 6.70 6.44 -0.88
CA LEU A 57 6.51 5.16 -0.19
C LEU A 57 5.03 4.89 0.14
N ARG A 58 4.26 5.94 0.48
CA ARG A 58 2.81 5.82 0.69
C ARG A 58 2.10 5.44 -0.61
N HIS A 59 2.54 5.99 -1.74
CA HIS A 59 2.03 5.60 -3.05
C HIS A 59 2.36 4.15 -3.39
N THR A 60 3.60 3.71 -3.14
CA THR A 60 4.01 2.31 -3.31
C THR A 60 3.18 1.37 -2.44
N HIS A 61 2.93 1.73 -1.18
CA HIS A 61 2.11 0.95 -0.26
C HIS A 61 0.67 0.76 -0.78
N VAL A 62 0.06 1.82 -1.32
CA VAL A 62 -1.29 1.73 -1.89
C VAL A 62 -1.30 0.88 -3.16
N ALA A 63 -0.36 1.13 -4.08
CA ALA A 63 -0.26 0.35 -5.30
C ALA A 63 -0.06 -1.15 -5.01
N TYR A 64 0.75 -1.48 -4.00
CA TYR A 64 0.97 -2.85 -3.54
C TYR A 64 -0.29 -3.48 -2.95
N LEU A 65 -1.06 -2.76 -2.12
CA LEU A 65 -2.31 -3.30 -1.57
C LEU A 65 -3.38 -3.51 -2.66
N LEU A 66 -3.48 -2.57 -3.60
CA LEU A 66 -4.36 -2.72 -4.76
C LEU A 66 -3.97 -3.94 -5.61
N SER A 67 -2.66 -4.21 -5.76
CA SER A 67 -2.17 -5.38 -6.50
C SER A 67 -2.51 -6.72 -5.87
N HIS A 68 -2.94 -6.71 -4.62
CA HIS A 68 -3.39 -7.90 -3.88
C HIS A 68 -4.91 -7.90 -3.71
N ASN A 69 -5.63 -7.19 -4.58
CA ASN A 69 -7.10 -7.13 -4.62
C ASN A 69 -7.72 -6.66 -3.28
N ILE A 70 -6.98 -5.88 -2.48
CA ILE A 70 -7.52 -5.32 -1.24
C ILE A 70 -8.45 -4.16 -1.60
N ASP A 71 -9.64 -4.16 -0.99
CA ASP A 71 -10.66 -3.15 -1.20
C ASP A 71 -10.13 -1.73 -0.96
N LEU A 72 -10.38 -0.83 -1.91
CA LEU A 72 -10.00 0.58 -1.84
C LEU A 72 -10.54 1.28 -0.59
N TYR A 73 -11.74 0.92 -0.12
CA TYR A 73 -12.32 1.36 1.13
C TYR A 73 -11.42 1.00 2.32
N LEU A 74 -10.99 -0.27 2.39
CA LEU A 74 -10.11 -0.76 3.45
C LEU A 74 -8.74 -0.06 3.41
N ILE A 75 -8.19 0.12 2.21
CA ILE A 75 -6.96 0.87 2.00
C ILE A 75 -7.13 2.31 2.49
N SER A 76 -8.21 3.00 2.10
CA SER A 76 -8.49 4.37 2.51
C SER A 76 -8.63 4.53 4.03
N LYS A 77 -9.33 3.58 4.68
CA LYS A 77 -9.43 3.52 6.15
C LYS A 77 -8.06 3.32 6.80
N ARG A 78 -7.23 2.42 6.26
CA ARG A 78 -5.85 2.19 6.74
C ARG A 78 -4.97 3.42 6.61
N LEU A 79 -5.18 4.22 5.57
CA LEU A 79 -4.47 5.48 5.33
C LEU A 79 -4.91 6.60 6.30
N GLY A 80 -6.02 6.43 7.02
CA GLY A 80 -6.59 7.44 7.91
C GLY A 80 -7.28 8.58 7.17
N HIS A 81 -7.63 8.40 5.89
CA HIS A 81 -8.39 9.40 5.16
C HIS A 81 -9.85 9.35 5.61
N SER A 82 -10.38 10.50 6.05
CA SER A 82 -11.81 10.67 6.34
C SER A 82 -12.66 10.52 5.08
N ASP A 83 -12.09 10.83 3.92
CA ASP A 83 -12.74 10.75 2.61
C ASP A 83 -11.95 9.86 1.63
N ILE A 84 -12.64 8.84 1.10
CA ILE A 84 -12.16 7.91 0.07
C ILE A 84 -11.86 8.62 -1.25
N SER A 85 -12.53 9.74 -1.54
CA SER A 85 -12.37 10.48 -2.80
C SER A 85 -10.93 10.93 -3.02
N THR A 86 -10.19 11.23 -1.95
CA THR A 86 -8.77 11.61 -2.02
C THR A 86 -7.91 10.46 -2.52
N THR A 87 -8.14 9.25 -1.98
CA THR A 87 -7.44 8.03 -2.40
C THR A 87 -7.83 7.67 -3.84
N SER A 88 -9.13 7.71 -4.16
CA SER A 88 -9.64 7.35 -5.48
C SER A 88 -9.12 8.28 -6.59
N LYS A 89 -8.98 9.59 -6.33
CA LYS A 89 -8.45 10.55 -7.31
C LYS A 89 -6.96 10.37 -7.56
N VAL A 90 -6.18 10.07 -6.51
CA VAL A 90 -4.73 9.91 -6.63
C VAL A 90 -4.35 8.61 -7.34
N TYR A 91 -5.17 7.56 -7.20
CA TYR A 91 -4.89 6.24 -7.76
C TYR A 91 -5.91 5.80 -8.82
N SER A 92 -6.64 6.73 -9.43
CA SER A 92 -7.68 6.41 -10.43
C SER A 92 -7.14 5.54 -11.56
N TYR A 93 -5.95 5.85 -12.07
CA TYR A 93 -5.29 5.08 -13.13
C TYR A 93 -5.01 3.62 -12.73
N LEU A 94 -4.59 3.39 -11.47
CA LEU A 94 -4.39 2.01 -10.97
C LEU A 94 -5.73 1.30 -10.85
N ILE A 95 -6.75 1.99 -10.33
CA ILE A 95 -8.10 1.43 -10.18
C ILE A 95 -8.65 0.99 -11.54
N ASP A 96 -8.46 1.79 -12.59
CA ASP A 96 -8.89 1.45 -13.95
C ASP A 96 -8.17 0.21 -14.49
N GLU A 97 -6.85 0.10 -14.30
CA GLU A 97 -6.09 -1.11 -14.67
C GLU A 97 -6.58 -2.36 -13.92
N TYR A 98 -6.86 -2.25 -12.62
CA TYR A 98 -7.39 -3.36 -11.83
C TYR A 98 -8.81 -3.72 -12.20
N LYS A 99 -9.64 -2.75 -12.58
CA LYS A 99 -10.99 -2.99 -13.04
C LYS A 99 -10.98 -3.84 -14.30
N ILE A 100 -10.12 -3.52 -15.27
CA ILE A 100 -9.95 -4.33 -16.49
C ILE A 100 -9.54 -5.77 -16.16
N ARG A 101 -8.61 -5.96 -15.21
CA ARG A 101 -8.22 -7.30 -14.76
C ARG A 101 -9.38 -8.05 -14.11
N GLY A 102 -10.14 -7.38 -13.24
CA GLY A 102 -11.32 -7.95 -12.59
C GLY A 102 -12.41 -8.33 -13.58
N ASP A 103 -12.65 -7.51 -14.60
CA ASP A 103 -13.63 -7.78 -15.65
C ASP A 103 -13.25 -9.05 -16.44
N ASN A 104 -11.96 -9.23 -16.77
CA ASN A 104 -11.46 -10.45 -17.43
C ASN A 104 -11.61 -11.70 -16.54
N GLU A 105 -11.38 -11.57 -15.22
CA GLU A 105 -11.58 -12.68 -14.28
C GLU A 105 -13.06 -13.06 -14.17
N ILE A 106 -13.95 -12.07 -14.10
CA ILE A 106 -15.41 -12.28 -14.08
C ILE A 106 -15.84 -12.99 -15.36
N GLU A 107 -15.40 -12.54 -16.53
CA GLU A 107 -15.70 -13.19 -17.80
C GLU A 107 -15.23 -14.65 -17.81
N GLY A 108 -14.02 -14.92 -17.31
CA GLY A 108 -13.50 -16.28 -17.17
C GLY A 108 -14.33 -17.17 -16.24
N VAL A 109 -14.85 -16.63 -15.13
CA VAL A 109 -15.73 -17.36 -14.21
C VAL A 109 -17.09 -17.64 -14.85
N LEU A 110 -17.69 -16.63 -15.50
CA LEU A 110 -18.99 -16.77 -16.17
C LEU A 110 -18.95 -17.76 -17.34
N ASN A 111 -17.86 -17.74 -18.13
CA ASN A 111 -17.67 -18.69 -19.22
C ASN A 111 -17.63 -20.15 -18.73
N LYS A 112 -17.02 -20.41 -17.57
CA LYS A 112 -17.01 -21.76 -16.96
C LYS A 112 -18.41 -22.25 -16.59
N ILE A 113 -19.28 -21.36 -16.10
CA ILE A 113 -20.68 -21.70 -15.82
C ILE A 113 -21.38 -22.13 -17.10
N ASN A 114 -21.24 -21.33 -18.17
CA ASN A 114 -21.87 -21.60 -19.47
C ASN A 114 -21.36 -22.91 -20.13
N GLU A 115 -20.08 -23.24 -19.93
CA GLU A 115 -19.51 -24.52 -20.40
C GLU A 115 -20.01 -25.72 -19.58
N SER A 116 -20.19 -25.57 -18.27
CA SER A 116 -20.73 -26.64 -17.42
C SER A 116 -22.19 -26.98 -17.75
N GLU A 117 -23.02 -25.99 -18.08
CA GLU A 117 -24.41 -26.21 -18.52
C GLU A 117 -24.51 -26.94 -19.87
N LYS A 118 -23.59 -26.65 -20.80
CA LYS A 118 -23.49 -27.37 -22.09
C LYS A 118 -23.06 -28.82 -21.93
N LEU A 119 -22.24 -29.12 -20.93
CA LEU A 119 -21.81 -30.49 -20.63
C LEU A 119 -22.98 -31.29 -20.03
N GLU A 120 -23.73 -30.73 -19.08
CA GLU A 120 -24.89 -31.43 -18.49
C GLU A 120 -26.02 -31.67 -19.49
N SER A 121 -26.30 -30.71 -20.39
CA SER A 121 -27.30 -30.87 -21.46
C SER A 121 -26.91 -31.88 -22.55
N LYS A 122 -25.65 -32.34 -22.61
CA LYS A 122 -25.19 -33.30 -23.61
C LYS A 122 -25.40 -34.76 -23.19
N TYR A 123 -25.70 -35.00 -21.91
CA TYR A 123 -25.92 -36.32 -21.32
C TYR A 123 -27.38 -36.58 -20.90
N VAL A 124 -28.31 -35.67 -21.24
CA VAL A 124 -29.77 -35.83 -21.14
C VAL A 124 -30.35 -35.86 -22.55
#